data_AF-A0A1L9SKE9-F1
#
_entry.id   AF-A0A1L9SKE9-F1
#
_cell.length_a   1.000
_cell.length_b   1.000
_cell.length_c   1.000
_cell.angle_alpha   90.00
_cell.angle_beta   90.00
_cell.angle_gamma   90.00
#
_symmetry.space_group_name_H-M   'P 1'
#
loop_
_entity.id
_entity.type
_entity.pdbx_description
1 polymer ?
#
loop_
_entity_poly.entity_id
_entity_poly.type
_entity_poly.pdbx_seq_one_letter_code
_entity_poly.pdbx_strand_id
1 'polypeptide(L)'
;MVMTTSPQQTIKLSSEYTDSFHLLNTLIFSSSEYSHPFHLTHLIIMSTDVLRTAQAVGIIGSALASGGIFSFSFFTVPALVLPARNPETPLTPLTEPTPGSSLPHITHQWLACYNMGKSTLPFLAGTSAAAYAYLAWALRDQSDFASGSYLIAAVASAGIIPYTLLVMGRTNARLEAHATRDDPGHIRVEEKQALLGRREAEDREVPALLVKWSALNATRAIFPLIGAAVGFYATISV
;
A
#
# COMPACT_ATOMS: atom_id res chain seq x y z
N MET A 1 -48.71 -93.21 39.55
CA MET A 1 -47.87 -92.28 40.33
C MET A 1 -47.08 -91.47 39.31
N VAL A 2 -47.58 -90.27 38.97
CA VAL A 2 -46.87 -88.96 39.05
C VAL A 2 -45.66 -88.92 38.07
N MET A 3 -45.55 -88.06 37.05
CA MET A 3 -45.87 -86.63 36.97
C MET A 3 -45.87 -86.15 35.51
N THR A 4 -46.76 -85.20 35.21
CA THR A 4 -46.86 -84.39 34.00
C THR A 4 -46.08 -83.06 34.15
N THR A 5 -45.37 -82.59 33.12
CA THR A 5 -45.01 -81.16 32.85
C THR A 5 -44.62 -81.02 31.36
N SER A 6 -45.42 -80.41 30.48
CA SER A 6 -45.56 -78.97 30.15
C SER A 6 -44.34 -78.31 29.46
N PRO A 7 -44.50 -77.73 28.23
CA PRO A 7 -43.46 -76.97 27.54
C PRO A 7 -43.65 -75.45 27.73
N GLN A 8 -42.66 -74.75 28.30
CA GLN A 8 -42.52 -73.30 28.18
C GLN A 8 -41.06 -72.87 28.30
N GLN A 9 -40.55 -72.13 27.30
CA GLN A 9 -40.09 -70.74 27.41
C GLN A 9 -39.17 -70.41 26.23
N THR A 10 -39.80 -69.96 25.16
CA THR A 10 -39.18 -69.21 24.08
C THR A 10 -38.56 -67.94 24.68
N ILE A 11 -37.25 -67.79 24.46
CA ILE A 11 -36.45 -66.64 24.86
C ILE A 11 -37.04 -65.35 24.25
N LYS A 12 -37.68 -64.53 25.08
CA LYS A 12 -37.96 -63.11 24.81
C LYS A 12 -36.72 -62.31 25.22
N LEU A 13 -35.78 -62.10 24.29
CA LEU A 13 -34.61 -61.23 24.49
C LEU A 13 -34.42 -60.21 23.34
N SER A 14 -35.51 -59.71 22.74
CA SER A 14 -35.38 -58.80 21.58
C SER A 14 -36.28 -57.56 21.61
N SER A 15 -36.86 -57.18 22.76
CA SER A 15 -37.78 -56.03 22.83
C SER A 15 -37.26 -54.85 23.65
N GLU A 16 -36.32 -55.02 24.59
CA GLU A 16 -35.80 -53.90 25.39
C GLU A 16 -34.57 -53.21 24.81
N TYR A 17 -33.85 -53.84 23.87
CA TYR A 17 -32.68 -53.22 23.22
C TYR A 17 -33.07 -52.30 22.05
N THR A 18 -34.24 -52.49 21.45
CA THR A 18 -34.68 -51.74 20.26
C THR A 18 -35.17 -50.33 20.60
N ASP A 19 -35.76 -50.15 21.79
CA ASP A 19 -36.28 -48.85 22.24
C ASP A 19 -35.16 -47.88 22.66
N SER A 20 -34.04 -48.39 23.19
CA SER A 20 -32.89 -47.56 23.55
C SER A 20 -32.15 -47.00 22.33
N PHE A 21 -32.13 -47.73 21.21
CA PHE A 21 -31.56 -47.24 19.94
C PHE A 21 -32.48 -46.24 19.24
N HIS A 22 -33.80 -46.36 19.38
CA HIS A 22 -34.73 -45.36 18.87
C HIS A 22 -34.67 -44.04 19.65
N LEU A 23 -34.52 -44.06 20.97
CA LEU A 23 -34.38 -42.83 21.76
C LEU A 23 -33.04 -42.12 21.52
N LEU A 24 -31.94 -42.86 21.33
CA LEU A 24 -30.64 -42.29 20.94
C LEU A 24 -30.66 -41.71 19.52
N ASN A 25 -31.27 -42.38 18.54
CA ASN A 25 -31.42 -41.82 17.20
C ASN A 25 -32.36 -40.61 17.17
N THR A 26 -33.42 -40.57 17.99
CA THR A 26 -34.32 -39.42 18.04
C THR A 26 -33.68 -38.21 18.72
N LEU A 27 -32.80 -38.41 19.72
CA LEU A 27 -32.02 -37.33 20.32
C LEU A 27 -30.85 -36.85 19.44
N ILE A 28 -30.23 -37.75 18.67
CA ILE A 28 -29.17 -37.39 17.71
C ILE A 28 -29.77 -36.65 16.50
N PHE A 29 -30.91 -37.07 15.96
CA PHE A 29 -31.57 -36.36 14.85
C PHE A 29 -32.29 -35.07 15.28
N SER A 30 -32.85 -35.00 16.50
CA SER A 30 -33.43 -33.75 17.03
C SER A 30 -32.37 -32.69 17.36
N SER A 31 -31.10 -33.07 17.50
CA SER A 31 -29.98 -32.12 17.67
C SER A 31 -29.42 -31.59 16.35
N SER A 32 -29.81 -32.18 15.21
CA SER A 32 -29.32 -31.78 13.88
C SER A 32 -30.18 -30.72 13.19
N GLU A 33 -31.39 -30.43 13.68
CA GLU A 33 -32.31 -29.46 13.07
C GLU A 33 -32.30 -28.05 13.70
N TYR A 34 -31.44 -27.81 14.69
CA TYR A 34 -31.26 -26.50 15.33
C TYR A 34 -29.85 -25.92 15.19
N SER A 35 -29.15 -26.24 14.09
CA SER A 35 -27.99 -25.44 13.67
C SER A 35 -28.47 -24.31 12.77
N HIS A 36 -28.69 -23.16 13.41
CA HIS A 36 -29.25 -21.93 12.85
C HIS A 36 -28.70 -21.56 11.46
N PRO A 37 -29.56 -21.44 10.42
CA PRO A 37 -29.15 -20.83 9.15
C PRO A 37 -28.63 -19.40 9.38
N PHE A 38 -29.12 -18.70 10.41
CA PHE A 38 -28.74 -17.33 10.78
C PHE A 38 -27.23 -17.17 11.07
N HIS A 39 -26.60 -18.14 11.74
CA HIS A 39 -25.17 -18.02 12.08
C HIS A 39 -24.25 -18.20 10.86
N LEU A 40 -24.60 -19.10 9.94
CA LEU A 40 -23.85 -19.30 8.70
C LEU A 40 -23.99 -18.10 7.76
N THR A 41 -25.19 -17.52 7.61
CA THR A 41 -25.35 -16.31 6.78
C THR A 41 -24.56 -15.14 7.34
N HIS A 42 -24.58 -14.91 8.65
CA HIS A 42 -23.78 -13.85 9.27
C HIS A 42 -22.28 -14.05 9.10
N LEU A 43 -21.78 -15.29 9.21
CA LEU A 43 -20.36 -15.60 9.02
C LEU A 43 -19.91 -15.38 7.57
N ILE A 44 -20.74 -15.81 6.60
CA ILE A 44 -20.47 -15.64 5.16
C ILE A 44 -20.52 -14.16 4.76
N ILE A 45 -21.55 -13.42 5.20
CA ILE A 45 -21.69 -11.99 4.90
C ILE A 45 -20.51 -11.19 5.49
N MET A 46 -20.14 -11.48 6.75
CA MET A 46 -19.00 -10.83 7.39
C MET A 46 -17.68 -11.12 6.66
N SER A 47 -17.51 -12.34 6.11
CA SER A 47 -16.32 -12.69 5.33
C SER A 47 -16.23 -11.90 4.00
N THR A 48 -17.36 -11.67 3.32
CA THR A 48 -17.40 -10.90 2.09
C THR A 48 -17.18 -9.40 2.30
N ASP A 49 -17.68 -8.84 3.40
CA ASP A 49 -17.50 -7.43 3.73
C ASP A 49 -16.04 -7.09 4.04
N VAL A 50 -15.33 -8.01 4.72
CA VAL A 50 -13.89 -7.86 5.00
C VAL A 50 -13.07 -7.90 3.71
N LEU A 51 -13.39 -8.81 2.78
CA LEU A 51 -12.71 -8.87 1.47
C LEU A 51 -12.92 -7.57 0.68
N ARG A 52 -14.15 -7.09 0.58
CA ARG A 52 -14.47 -5.81 -0.10
C ARG A 52 -13.77 -4.62 0.53
N THR A 53 -13.72 -4.59 1.86
CA THR A 53 -13.00 -3.54 2.59
C THR A 53 -11.51 -3.58 2.27
N ALA A 54 -10.88 -4.76 2.29
CA ALA A 54 -9.48 -4.91 1.93
C ALA A 54 -9.20 -4.51 0.47
N GLN A 55 -10.11 -4.85 -0.46
CA GLN A 55 -10.00 -4.45 -1.88
C GLN A 55 -10.02 -2.92 -2.00
N ALA A 56 -11.00 -2.27 -1.37
CA ALA A 56 -11.13 -0.82 -1.38
C ALA A 56 -9.91 -0.14 -0.76
N VAL A 57 -9.44 -0.60 0.41
CA VAL A 57 -8.25 -0.06 1.09
C VAL A 57 -7.01 -0.18 0.20
N GLY A 58 -6.78 -1.36 -0.38
CA GLY A 58 -5.65 -1.59 -1.28
C GLY A 58 -5.67 -0.67 -2.50
N ILE A 59 -6.81 -0.59 -3.21
CA ILE A 59 -6.94 0.18 -4.45
C ILE A 59 -6.87 1.68 -4.19
N ILE A 60 -7.63 2.19 -3.22
CA ILE A 60 -7.66 3.62 -2.92
C ILE A 60 -6.32 4.07 -2.35
N GLY A 61 -5.74 3.31 -1.42
CA GLY A 61 -4.45 3.64 -0.81
C GLY A 61 -3.31 3.69 -1.83
N SER A 62 -3.25 2.72 -2.73
CA SER A 62 -2.21 2.67 -3.78
C SER A 62 -2.42 3.73 -4.85
N ALA A 63 -3.66 4.01 -5.25
CA ALA A 63 -3.98 5.11 -6.17
C ALA A 63 -3.62 6.48 -5.57
N LEU A 64 -3.95 6.73 -4.30
CA LEU A 64 -3.58 7.96 -3.59
C LEU A 64 -2.06 8.09 -3.42
N ALA A 65 -1.37 7.00 -3.08
CA ALA A 65 0.09 6.99 -2.99
C ALA A 65 0.72 7.33 -4.34
N SER A 66 0.26 6.71 -5.44
CA SER A 66 0.71 7.01 -6.80
C SER A 66 0.49 8.48 -7.15
N GLY A 67 -0.75 8.98 -7.02
CA GLY A 67 -1.10 10.36 -7.37
C GLY A 67 -0.30 11.38 -6.56
N GLY A 68 -0.12 11.13 -5.25
CA GLY A 68 0.70 11.97 -4.38
C GLY A 68 2.20 11.94 -4.71
N ILE A 69 2.75 10.80 -5.16
CA ILE A 69 4.13 10.75 -5.65
C ILE A 69 4.25 11.54 -6.96
N PHE A 70 3.34 11.31 -7.91
CA PHE A 70 3.37 11.91 -9.24
C PHE A 70 3.23 13.44 -9.19
N SER A 71 2.39 13.96 -8.29
CA SER A 71 2.16 15.40 -8.14
C SER A 71 3.43 16.18 -7.79
N PHE A 72 4.35 15.61 -7.01
CA PHE A 72 5.65 16.25 -6.74
C PHE A 72 6.48 16.48 -8.00
N SER A 73 6.43 15.55 -8.96
CA SER A 73 7.17 15.67 -10.22
C SER A 73 6.51 16.64 -11.21
N PHE A 74 5.17 16.65 -11.28
CA PHE A 74 4.43 17.38 -12.30
C PHE A 74 3.97 18.77 -11.89
N PHE A 75 3.75 19.00 -10.59
CA PHE A 75 3.29 20.28 -10.08
C PHE A 75 4.35 20.95 -9.21
N THR A 76 4.91 20.23 -8.24
CA THR A 76 5.84 20.83 -7.28
C THR A 76 7.16 21.22 -7.93
N VAL A 77 7.87 20.30 -8.60
CA VAL A 77 9.18 20.63 -9.20
C VAL A 77 9.09 21.80 -10.19
N PRO A 78 8.14 21.82 -11.15
CA PRO A 78 7.98 22.98 -12.03
C PRO A 78 7.68 24.28 -11.29
N ALA A 79 6.90 24.24 -10.21
CA ALA A 79 6.61 25.42 -9.38
C ALA A 79 7.85 25.93 -8.64
N LEU A 80 8.74 25.03 -8.19
CA LEU A 80 9.97 25.39 -7.49
C LEU A 80 10.99 26.09 -8.40
N VAL A 81 11.03 25.74 -9.69
CA VAL A 81 12.00 26.28 -10.66
C VAL A 81 11.43 27.38 -11.55
N LEU A 82 10.29 27.98 -11.16
CA LEU A 82 9.70 29.07 -11.91
C LEU A 82 10.71 30.22 -12.08
N PRO A 83 10.80 30.83 -13.28
CA PRO A 83 11.64 31.99 -13.50
C PRO A 83 11.11 33.19 -12.69
N ALA A 84 11.96 34.20 -12.52
CA ALA A 84 11.55 35.45 -11.89
C ALA A 84 10.36 36.05 -12.65
N ARG A 85 9.42 36.65 -11.91
CA ARG A 85 8.25 37.29 -12.52
C ARG A 85 8.71 38.36 -13.51
N ASN A 86 8.41 38.17 -14.79
CA ASN A 86 8.58 39.17 -15.82
C ASN A 86 7.19 39.61 -16.34
N PRO A 87 6.81 40.90 -16.24
CA PRO A 87 5.53 41.41 -16.77
C PRO A 87 5.36 41.22 -18.27
N GLU A 88 6.45 41.05 -19.02
CA GLU A 88 6.47 41.02 -20.49
C GLU A 88 6.58 39.60 -21.06
N THR A 89 6.83 38.58 -20.22
CA THR A 89 6.98 37.19 -20.66
C THR A 89 5.75 36.38 -20.26
N PRO A 90 5.05 35.70 -21.20
CA PRO A 90 4.04 34.72 -20.85
C PRO A 90 4.63 33.66 -19.92
N LEU A 91 3.80 33.01 -19.08
CA LEU A 91 4.17 31.80 -18.33
C LEU A 91 4.66 30.73 -19.33
N THR A 92 5.93 30.79 -19.70
CA THR A 92 6.52 29.98 -20.74
C THR A 92 7.13 28.74 -20.09
N PRO A 93 6.98 27.56 -20.69
CA PRO A 93 7.47 26.33 -20.09
C PRO A 93 9.00 26.30 -20.10
N LEU A 94 9.61 26.08 -18.93
CA LEU A 94 10.94 25.48 -18.65
C LEU A 94 12.14 25.84 -19.57
N THR A 95 12.07 26.91 -20.36
CA THR A 95 13.10 27.26 -21.35
C THR A 95 14.12 28.25 -20.76
N GLU A 96 13.73 28.98 -19.71
CA GLU A 96 14.63 29.83 -18.95
C GLU A 96 15.50 28.99 -17.98
N PRO A 97 16.84 29.04 -18.11
CA PRO A 97 17.74 28.17 -17.35
C PRO A 97 17.89 28.59 -15.88
N THR A 98 17.37 29.76 -15.48
CA THR A 98 17.62 30.33 -14.16
C THR A 98 16.31 30.51 -13.37
N PRO A 99 16.11 29.75 -12.28
CA PRO A 99 15.00 29.97 -11.37
C PRO A 99 14.99 31.38 -10.79
N GLY A 100 13.80 31.92 -10.52
CA GLY A 100 13.65 33.24 -9.90
C GLY A 100 14.01 33.29 -8.42
N SER A 101 14.03 32.13 -7.76
CA SER A 101 14.46 31.97 -6.36
C SER A 101 15.89 31.45 -6.29
N SER A 102 16.59 31.74 -5.18
CA SER A 102 17.93 31.20 -4.97
C SER A 102 17.92 29.67 -4.87
N LEU A 103 18.94 29.02 -5.43
CA LEU A 103 19.06 27.56 -5.44
C LEU A 103 19.02 26.94 -4.02
N PRO A 104 19.63 27.54 -2.98
CA PRO A 104 19.52 27.03 -1.60
C PRO A 104 18.08 27.05 -1.08
N HIS A 105 17.33 28.10 -1.39
CA HIS A 105 15.93 28.20 -1.01
C HIS A 105 15.09 27.13 -1.72
N ILE A 106 15.34 26.90 -3.01
CA ILE A 106 14.68 25.85 -3.79
C ILE A 106 14.97 24.46 -3.23
N THR A 107 16.22 24.15 -2.89
CA THR A 107 16.59 22.85 -2.29
C THR A 107 15.95 22.68 -0.91
N HIS A 108 15.84 23.75 -0.12
CA HIS A 108 15.13 23.71 1.16
C HIS A 108 13.63 23.44 0.99
N GLN A 109 12.97 24.11 0.04
CA GLN A 109 11.56 23.84 -0.28
C GLN A 109 11.36 22.41 -0.80
N TRP A 110 12.25 21.92 -1.67
CA TRP A 110 12.25 20.54 -2.12
C TRP A 110 12.38 19.57 -0.94
N LEU A 111 13.29 19.82 0.02
CA LEU A 111 13.50 18.96 1.17
C LEU A 111 12.25 18.90 2.06
N ALA A 112 11.56 20.03 2.27
CA ALA A 112 10.30 20.06 2.99
C ALA A 112 9.22 19.19 2.31
N CYS A 113 9.06 19.31 0.99
CA CYS A 113 8.14 18.48 0.22
C CYS A 113 8.54 16.99 0.27
N TYR A 114 9.83 16.69 0.11
CA TYR A 114 10.36 15.33 0.17
C TYR A 114 10.08 14.68 1.53
N ASN A 115 10.30 15.40 2.64
CA ASN A 115 10.05 14.89 3.98
C ASN A 115 8.56 14.62 4.23
N MET A 116 7.68 15.50 3.77
CA MET A 116 6.23 15.28 3.85
C MET A 116 5.78 14.06 3.02
N GLY A 117 6.39 13.86 1.85
CA GLY A 117 6.17 12.65 1.06
C GLY A 117 6.71 11.40 1.73
N LYS A 118 7.91 11.47 2.31
CA LYS A 118 8.61 10.36 2.99
C LYS A 118 7.88 9.87 4.24
N SER A 119 7.17 10.75 4.96
CA SER A 119 6.37 10.36 6.13
C SER A 119 5.03 9.72 5.76
N THR A 120 4.43 10.11 4.64
CA THR A 120 3.02 9.79 4.35
C THR A 120 2.86 8.72 3.27
N LEU A 121 3.63 8.81 2.18
CA LEU A 121 3.43 7.96 0.99
C LEU A 121 3.88 6.51 1.21
N PRO A 122 5.01 6.22 1.90
CA PRO A 122 5.36 4.85 2.28
C PRO A 122 4.33 4.19 3.18
N PHE A 123 3.68 4.97 4.05
CA PHE A 123 2.62 4.45 4.91
C PHE A 123 1.41 4.01 4.09
N LEU A 124 0.91 4.86 3.18
CA LEU A 124 -0.22 4.50 2.30
C LEU A 124 0.09 3.28 1.41
N ALA A 125 1.29 3.22 0.85
CA ALA A 125 1.71 2.07 0.04
C ALA A 125 1.86 0.80 0.89
N GLY A 126 2.37 0.91 2.12
CA GLY A 126 2.51 -0.19 3.05
C GLY A 126 1.17 -0.75 3.52
N THR A 127 0.21 0.10 3.86
CA THR A 127 -1.16 -0.33 4.22
C THR A 127 -1.85 -1.00 3.03
N SER A 128 -1.67 -0.46 1.82
CA SER A 128 -2.20 -1.07 0.60
C SER A 128 -1.58 -2.43 0.32
N ALA A 129 -0.26 -2.55 0.45
CA ALA A 129 0.47 -3.79 0.27
C ALA A 129 0.00 -4.86 1.28
N ALA A 130 -0.23 -4.48 2.54
CA ALA A 130 -0.75 -5.38 3.56
C ALA A 130 -2.18 -5.86 3.23
N ALA A 131 -3.05 -4.96 2.77
CA ALA A 131 -4.41 -5.30 2.34
C ALA A 131 -4.41 -6.28 1.16
N TYR A 132 -3.54 -6.04 0.17
CA TYR A 132 -3.36 -6.96 -0.96
C TYR A 132 -2.74 -8.29 -0.56
N ALA A 133 -1.76 -8.31 0.33
CA ALA A 133 -1.19 -9.56 0.84
C ALA A 133 -2.24 -10.39 1.60
N TYR A 134 -3.11 -9.73 2.37
CA TYR A 134 -4.26 -10.38 3.00
C TYR A 134 -5.22 -10.98 1.96
N LEU A 135 -5.58 -10.24 0.91
CA LEU A 135 -6.45 -10.75 -0.16
C LEU A 135 -5.83 -11.92 -0.91
N ALA A 136 -4.53 -11.85 -1.20
CA ALA A 136 -3.78 -12.93 -1.83
C ALA A 136 -3.86 -14.21 -0.97
N TRP A 137 -3.66 -14.08 0.34
CA TRP A 137 -3.77 -15.17 1.28
C TRP A 137 -5.22 -15.68 1.41
N ALA A 138 -6.21 -14.80 1.55
CA ALA A 138 -7.60 -15.18 1.80
C ALA A 138 -8.25 -15.88 0.61
N LEU A 139 -7.86 -15.54 -0.63
CA LEU A 139 -8.40 -16.11 -1.86
C LEU A 139 -7.56 -17.25 -2.45
N ARG A 140 -6.48 -17.66 -1.77
CA ARG A 140 -5.53 -18.68 -2.28
C ARG A 140 -6.17 -20.03 -2.60
N ASP A 141 -7.20 -20.41 -1.87
CA ASP A 141 -7.91 -21.69 -2.03
C ASP A 141 -9.16 -21.54 -2.94
N GLN A 142 -9.48 -20.31 -3.36
CA GLN A 142 -10.68 -19.99 -4.15
C GLN A 142 -10.35 -19.68 -5.62
N SER A 143 -9.26 -18.95 -5.87
CA SER A 143 -8.84 -18.56 -7.21
C SER A 143 -7.34 -18.25 -7.24
N ASP A 144 -6.57 -19.11 -7.91
CA ASP A 144 -5.13 -18.93 -8.15
C ASP A 144 -4.85 -17.61 -8.86
N PHE A 145 -5.70 -17.26 -9.83
CA PHE A 145 -5.58 -16.03 -10.60
C PHE A 145 -5.73 -14.79 -9.72
N ALA A 146 -6.76 -14.76 -8.87
CA ALA A 146 -7.00 -13.63 -7.98
C ALA A 146 -5.92 -13.52 -6.91
N SER A 147 -5.56 -14.65 -6.30
CA SER A 147 -4.50 -14.73 -5.30
C SER A 147 -3.17 -14.21 -5.84
N GLY A 148 -2.75 -14.70 -7.02
CA GLY A 148 -1.53 -14.25 -7.70
C GLY A 148 -1.58 -12.77 -8.08
N SER A 149 -2.72 -12.27 -8.55
CA SER A 149 -2.88 -10.86 -8.92
C SER A 149 -2.75 -9.94 -7.70
N TYR A 150 -3.39 -10.28 -6.58
CA TYR A 150 -3.22 -9.50 -5.34
C TYR A 150 -1.80 -9.59 -4.78
N LEU A 151 -1.11 -10.73 -4.94
CA LEU A 151 0.30 -10.83 -4.56
C LEU A 151 1.18 -9.89 -5.40
N ILE A 152 0.97 -9.83 -6.72
CA ILE A 152 1.65 -8.88 -7.61
C ILE A 152 1.37 -7.45 -7.16
N ALA A 153 0.11 -7.12 -6.86
CA ALA A 153 -0.27 -5.79 -6.41
C ALA A 153 0.41 -5.41 -5.07
N ALA A 154 0.54 -6.36 -4.14
CA ALA A 154 1.24 -6.18 -2.87
C ALA A 154 2.73 -5.88 -3.08
N VAL A 155 3.41 -6.71 -3.89
CA VAL A 155 4.84 -6.56 -4.19
C VAL A 155 5.11 -5.25 -4.93
N ALA A 156 4.28 -4.92 -5.93
CA ALA A 156 4.40 -3.68 -6.68
C ALA A 156 4.26 -2.46 -5.74
N SER A 157 3.25 -2.45 -4.87
CA SER A 157 3.03 -1.36 -3.91
C SER A 157 4.19 -1.20 -2.92
N ALA A 158 4.71 -2.32 -2.37
CA ALA A 158 5.85 -2.30 -1.46
C ALA A 158 7.17 -1.91 -2.14
N GLY A 159 7.28 -2.12 -3.46
CA GLY A 159 8.47 -1.87 -4.27
C GLY A 159 8.98 -0.42 -4.27
N ILE A 160 8.15 0.54 -3.85
CA ILE A 160 8.60 1.94 -3.70
C ILE A 160 9.77 2.09 -2.73
N ILE A 161 9.83 1.27 -1.69
CA ILE A 161 10.83 1.37 -0.62
C ILE A 161 12.21 1.00 -1.17
N PRO A 162 12.43 -0.23 -1.70
CA PRO A 162 13.73 -0.59 -2.26
C PRO A 162 14.11 0.31 -3.44
N TYR A 163 13.16 0.72 -4.29
CA TYR A 163 13.43 1.66 -5.37
C TYR A 163 13.98 3.01 -4.84
N THR A 164 13.36 3.56 -3.80
CA THR A 164 13.79 4.85 -3.23
C THR A 164 15.19 4.74 -2.64
N LEU A 165 15.48 3.67 -1.90
CA LEU A 165 16.77 3.50 -1.23
C LEU A 165 17.91 3.24 -2.24
N LEU A 166 17.67 2.35 -3.21
CA LEU A 166 18.72 1.89 -4.12
C LEU A 166 18.92 2.80 -5.33
N VAL A 167 17.84 3.34 -5.91
CA VAL A 167 17.89 4.11 -7.17
C VAL A 167 17.92 5.60 -6.90
N MET A 168 17.09 6.09 -5.98
CA MET A 168 16.99 7.53 -5.69
C MET A 168 17.98 8.01 -4.62
N GLY A 169 18.53 7.10 -3.80
CA GLY A 169 19.33 7.44 -2.62
C GLY A 169 20.44 8.46 -2.88
N ARG A 170 21.23 8.28 -3.94
CA ARG A 170 22.32 9.21 -4.30
C ARG A 170 21.82 10.60 -4.69
N THR A 171 20.73 10.68 -5.45
CA THR A 171 20.15 11.98 -5.86
C THR A 171 19.55 12.70 -4.65
N ASN A 172 18.82 11.97 -3.80
CA ASN A 172 18.24 12.52 -2.57
C ASN A 172 19.33 13.07 -1.64
N ALA A 173 20.40 12.30 -1.39
CA ALA A 173 21.48 12.72 -0.50
C ALA A 173 22.19 13.99 -0.99
N ARG A 174 22.37 14.16 -2.31
CA ARG A 174 22.97 15.38 -2.87
C ARG A 174 22.05 16.59 -2.71
N LEU A 175 20.77 16.46 -3.05
CA LEU A 175 19.80 17.55 -2.88
C LEU A 175 19.64 17.93 -1.40
N GLU A 176 19.65 16.94 -0.51
CA GLU A 176 19.61 17.16 0.94
C GLU A 176 20.86 17.90 1.44
N ALA A 177 22.06 17.52 0.97
CA ALA A 177 23.29 18.23 1.33
C ALA A 177 23.27 19.71 0.92
N HIS A 178 22.70 20.04 -0.25
CA HIS A 178 22.51 21.42 -0.68
C HIS A 178 21.46 22.17 0.16
N ALA A 179 20.42 21.46 0.61
CA ALA A 179 19.33 22.02 1.42
C ALA A 179 19.69 22.29 2.88
N THR A 180 20.61 21.51 3.47
CA THR A 180 20.93 21.55 4.90
C THR A 180 22.30 22.13 5.22
N ARG A 181 23.05 22.62 4.22
CA ARG A 181 24.34 23.25 4.47
C ARG A 181 24.17 24.51 5.32
N ASP A 182 24.95 24.63 6.38
CA ASP A 182 24.88 25.79 7.28
C ASP A 182 25.22 27.08 6.53
N ASP A 183 24.45 28.15 6.79
CA ASP A 183 24.90 29.47 6.39
C ASP A 183 26.07 29.90 7.27
N PRO A 184 27.15 30.43 6.68
CA PRO A 184 28.27 30.93 7.45
C PRO A 184 27.75 32.04 8.37
N GLY A 185 27.81 31.80 9.68
CA GLY A 185 27.58 32.79 10.72
C GLY A 185 28.66 33.89 10.69
N HIS A 186 29.05 34.41 11.85
CA HIS A 186 30.03 35.51 11.97
C HIS A 186 31.41 35.16 11.36
N ILE A 187 31.59 35.35 10.05
CA ILE A 187 32.88 35.26 9.36
C ILE A 187 33.24 36.59 8.70
N ARG A 188 34.53 36.83 8.49
CA ARG A 188 35.04 38.04 7.85
C ARG A 188 34.48 38.19 6.45
N VAL A 189 34.27 39.42 5.99
CA VAL A 189 33.60 39.74 4.71
C VAL A 189 34.28 39.09 3.51
N GLU A 190 35.62 39.07 3.49
CA GLU A 190 36.43 38.48 2.41
C GLU A 190 36.30 36.95 2.36
N GLU A 191 36.35 36.30 3.53
CA GLU A 191 36.12 34.85 3.66
C GLU A 191 34.68 34.50 3.27
N LYS A 192 33.70 35.33 3.64
CA LYS A 192 32.31 35.17 3.23
C LYS A 192 32.15 35.24 1.71
N GLN A 193 32.79 36.19 1.03
CA GLN A 193 32.73 36.30 -0.43
C GLN A 193 33.36 35.10 -1.14
N ALA A 194 34.53 34.64 -0.70
CA ALA A 194 35.17 33.45 -1.26
C ALA A 194 34.31 32.19 -1.06
N LEU A 195 33.67 32.04 0.11
CA LEU A 195 32.75 30.95 0.40
C LEU A 195 31.49 31.00 -0.47
N LEU A 196 30.90 32.19 -0.68
CA LEU A 196 29.74 32.35 -1.56
C LEU A 196 30.07 31.96 -3.00
N GLY A 197 31.20 32.41 -3.55
CA GLY A 197 31.61 32.05 -4.92
C GLY A 197 31.85 30.54 -5.10
N ARG A 198 32.41 29.88 -4.08
CA ARG A 198 32.53 28.41 -4.07
C ARG A 198 31.16 27.73 -4.05
N ARG A 199 30.23 28.21 -3.22
CA ARG A 199 28.86 27.66 -3.12
C ARG A 199 28.08 27.83 -4.40
N GLU A 200 28.17 28.99 -5.04
CA GLU A 200 27.54 29.22 -6.34
C GLU A 200 28.06 28.25 -7.39
N ALA A 201 29.35 27.89 -7.36
CA ALA A 201 29.91 26.88 -8.25
C ALA A 201 29.40 25.47 -7.93
N GLU A 202 29.27 25.12 -6.65
CA GLU A 202 28.69 23.84 -6.19
C GLU A 202 27.20 23.73 -6.54
N ASP A 203 26.42 24.83 -6.45
CA ASP A 203 24.99 24.85 -6.72
C ASP A 203 24.62 24.66 -8.21
N ARG A 204 25.59 24.79 -9.12
CA ARG A 204 25.34 24.65 -10.57
C ARG A 204 24.76 23.29 -10.96
N GLU A 205 24.95 22.25 -10.14
CA GLU A 205 24.34 20.94 -10.39
C GLU A 205 22.87 20.83 -9.95
N VAL A 206 22.37 21.74 -9.09
CA VAL A 206 21.02 21.65 -8.49
C VAL A 206 19.91 21.53 -9.53
N PRO A 207 19.86 22.34 -10.61
CA PRO A 207 18.81 22.20 -11.62
C PRO A 207 18.80 20.81 -12.27
N ALA A 208 19.98 20.28 -12.62
CA ALA A 208 20.10 18.94 -13.20
C ALA A 208 19.69 17.85 -12.20
N LEU A 209 20.02 18.01 -10.91
CA LEU A 209 19.58 17.11 -9.85
C LEU A 209 18.06 17.11 -9.68
N LEU A 210 17.41 18.28 -9.73
CA LEU A 210 15.95 18.39 -9.62
C LEU A 210 15.23 17.75 -10.82
N VAL A 211 15.73 17.95 -12.04
CA VAL A 211 15.20 17.29 -13.25
C VAL A 211 15.34 15.78 -13.13
N LYS A 212 16.52 15.29 -12.76
CA LYS A 212 16.78 13.87 -12.54
C LYS A 212 15.87 13.30 -11.45
N TRP A 213 15.76 13.99 -10.32
CA TRP A 213 14.92 13.59 -9.21
C TRP A 213 13.45 13.51 -9.63
N SER A 214 12.95 14.51 -10.38
CA SER A 214 11.58 14.54 -10.88
C SER A 214 11.28 13.33 -11.76
N ALA A 215 12.17 12.98 -12.69
CA ALA A 215 12.03 11.80 -13.52
C ALA A 215 12.02 10.50 -12.69
N LEU A 216 12.99 10.33 -11.79
CA LEU A 216 13.06 9.15 -10.92
C LEU A 216 11.84 9.02 -10.01
N ASN A 217 11.33 10.13 -9.49
CA ASN A 217 10.16 10.19 -8.64
C ASN A 217 8.87 9.86 -9.42
N ALA A 218 8.76 10.31 -10.68
CA ALA A 218 7.65 9.93 -11.55
C ALA A 218 7.66 8.40 -11.82
N THR A 219 8.83 7.81 -12.06
CA THR A 219 8.98 6.35 -12.16
C THR A 219 8.56 5.65 -10.87
N ARG A 220 8.91 6.20 -9.69
CA ARG A 220 8.50 5.65 -8.39
C ARG A 220 6.97 5.56 -8.25
N ALA A 221 6.22 6.51 -8.79
CA ALA A 221 4.75 6.50 -8.74
C ALA A 221 4.12 5.34 -9.52
N ILE A 222 4.84 4.79 -10.52
CA ILE A 222 4.34 3.68 -11.34
C ILE A 222 4.13 2.41 -10.50
N PHE A 223 4.95 2.20 -9.47
CA PHE A 223 4.87 1.02 -8.59
C PHE A 223 3.49 0.88 -7.90
N PRO A 224 3.02 1.87 -7.11
CA PRO A 224 1.68 1.79 -6.52
C PRO A 224 0.57 1.95 -7.57
N LEU A 225 0.83 2.58 -8.73
CA LEU A 225 -0.14 2.59 -9.83
C LEU A 225 -0.39 1.18 -10.39
N ILE A 226 0.67 0.37 -10.57
CA ILE A 226 0.56 -1.05 -10.94
C ILE A 226 -0.23 -1.79 -9.86
N GLY A 227 0.07 -1.52 -8.58
CA GLY A 227 -0.71 -2.06 -7.45
C GLY A 227 -2.21 -1.79 -7.59
N ALA A 228 -2.58 -0.52 -7.80
CA ALA A 228 -3.97 -0.10 -7.97
C ALA A 228 -4.64 -0.78 -9.17
N ALA A 229 -3.97 -0.78 -10.33
CA ALA A 229 -4.52 -1.34 -11.58
C ALA A 229 -4.71 -2.86 -11.49
N VAL A 230 -3.71 -3.59 -11.01
CA VAL A 230 -3.78 -5.05 -10.85
C VAL A 230 -4.79 -5.43 -9.77
N GLY A 231 -4.80 -4.73 -8.64
CA GLY A 231 -5.77 -4.96 -7.55
C GLY A 231 -7.21 -4.69 -7.99
N PHE A 232 -7.44 -3.64 -8.79
CA PHE A 232 -8.74 -3.37 -9.40
C PHE A 232 -9.15 -4.47 -10.37
N TYR A 233 -8.25 -4.87 -11.27
CA TYR A 233 -8.51 -5.94 -12.24
C TYR A 233 -8.84 -7.27 -11.56
N ALA A 234 -8.09 -7.63 -10.51
CA ALA A 234 -8.37 -8.81 -9.70
C ALA A 234 -9.77 -8.74 -9.05
N THR A 235 -10.16 -7.56 -8.56
CA THR A 235 -11.44 -7.35 -7.87
C THR A 235 -12.65 -7.56 -8.78
N ILE A 236 -12.55 -7.17 -10.05
CA ILE A 236 -13.64 -7.38 -11.03
C ILE A 236 -13.60 -8.77 -11.68
N SER A 237 -12.57 -9.57 -11.40
CA SER A 237 -12.37 -10.92 -11.96
C SER A 237 -12.63 -12.04 -10.96
N VAL A 238 -12.98 -11.70 -9.71
CA VAL A 238 -13.41 -12.60 -8.62
C VAL A 238 -14.93 -12.52 -8.50
#